data_AF-A0A7C1X427-F1
#
_entry.id   AF-A0A7C1X427-F1
#
_cell.length_a   1.000
_cell.length_b   1.000
_cell.length_c   1.000
_cell.angle_alpha   90.00
_cell.angle_beta   90.00
_cell.angle_gamma   90.00
#
_symmetry.space_group_name_H-M   'P 1'
#
loop_
_entity.id
_entity.type
_entity.pdbx_description
1 polymer ?
#
loop_
_entity_poly.entity_id
_entity_poly.type
_entity_poly.pdbx_seq_one_letter_code
_entity_poly.pdbx_strand_id
1 'polypeptide(L)' 'DSGCVIVGGGALLYGIGEAISDFLGIPARVSEDPLTAVARGTGVFLEKLDIFSRVLSSDDEG' A
#
# COMPACT_ATOMS: atom_id res chain seq x y z
N ASP A 1 -14.62 -4.22 -7.56
CA ASP A 1 -14.34 -5.61 -7.14
C ASP A 1 -12.88 -5.99 -7.18
N SER A 2 -12.08 -5.45 -6.25
CA SER A 2 -10.68 -5.84 -6.14
C SER A 2 -10.24 -6.23 -4.72
N GLY A 3 -11.07 -6.02 -3.68
CA GLY A 3 -10.64 -6.28 -2.30
C GLY A 3 -9.49 -5.37 -1.88
N CYS A 4 -8.60 -5.84 -1.01
CA CYS A 4 -7.38 -5.12 -0.63
C CYS A 4 -6.10 -5.95 -0.83
N VAL A 5 -4.97 -5.25 -0.90
CA VAL A 5 -3.63 -5.85 -0.97
C VAL A 5 -2.84 -5.43 0.26
N ILE A 6 -2.27 -6.41 0.97
CA ILE A 6 -1.49 -6.18 2.19
C ILE A 6 0.00 -6.11 1.81
N VAL A 7 0.68 -5.08 2.33
CA VAL A 7 2.10 -4.83 2.13
C VAL A 7 2.77 -4.45 3.46
N GLY A 8 4.10 -4.32 3.48
CA GLY A 8 4.90 -4.04 4.66
C GLY A 8 5.30 -5.29 5.45
N GLY A 9 6.07 -5.10 6.51
CA GLY A 9 6.56 -6.21 7.35
C GLY A 9 5.46 -7.02 8.03
N GLY A 10 4.35 -6.37 8.41
CA GLY A 10 3.19 -7.03 9.00
C GLY A 10 2.48 -8.00 8.07
N ALA A 11 2.67 -7.86 6.75
CA ALA A 11 2.10 -8.77 5.76
C ALA A 11 2.70 -10.19 5.81
N LEU A 12 3.83 -10.36 6.49
CA LEU A 12 4.50 -11.67 6.67
C LEU A 12 3.97 -12.47 7.86
N LEU A 13 3.05 -11.89 8.64
CA LEU A 13 2.37 -12.63 9.70
C LEU A 13 1.55 -13.76 9.08
N TYR A 14 1.76 -14.98 9.58
CA TYR A 14 1.05 -16.16 9.10
C TYR A 14 -0.46 -15.97 9.19
N GLY A 15 -1.17 -16.22 8.09
CA GLY A 15 -2.63 -16.12 8.02
C GLY A 15 -3.20 -14.70 8.03
N ILE A 16 -2.39 -13.64 7.93
CA ILE A 16 -2.90 -12.26 8.01
C ILE A 16 -3.89 -11.94 6.89
N GLY A 17 -3.68 -12.45 5.68
CA GLY A 17 -4.60 -12.27 4.55
C GLY A 17 -5.95 -12.92 4.81
N GLU A 18 -5.97 -14.11 5.40
CA GLU A 18 -7.20 -14.83 5.74
C GLU A 18 -7.94 -14.10 6.87
N ALA A 19 -7.24 -13.74 7.94
CA ALA A 19 -7.83 -13.02 9.07
C ALA A 19 -8.48 -11.68 8.67
N ILE A 20 -7.82 -10.90 7.79
CA ILE A 20 -8.39 -9.65 7.27
C ILE A 20 -9.56 -9.91 6.32
N SER A 21 -9.47 -10.96 5.49
CA SER A 21 -10.57 -11.33 4.59
C SER A 21 -11.83 -11.69 5.36
N ASP A 22 -11.70 -12.50 6.40
CA ASP A 22 -12.81 -12.95 7.25
C ASP A 22 -13.44 -11.78 8.00
N PHE A 23 -12.63 -10.86 8.52
CA PHE A 23 -13.11 -9.70 9.26
C PHE A 23 -13.84 -8.69 8.36
N LEU A 24 -13.31 -8.41 7.17
CA LEU A 24 -13.86 -7.39 6.27
C LEU A 24 -14.95 -7.93 5.34
N GLY A 25 -15.06 -9.24 5.18
CA GLY A 25 -15.99 -9.87 4.22
C GLY A 25 -15.64 -9.60 2.76
N ILE A 26 -14.41 -9.16 2.47
CA ILE A 26 -13.88 -8.91 1.12
C ILE A 26 -12.52 -9.60 0.95
N PRO A 27 -12.09 -9.93 -0.28
CA PRO A 27 -10.79 -10.55 -0.49
C PRO A 27 -9.64 -9.66 0.00
N ALA A 28 -8.76 -10.20 0.85
CA ALA A 28 -7.49 -9.58 1.22
C ALA A 28 -6.33 -10.51 0.82
N ARG A 29 -5.39 -9.98 0.04
CA ARG A 29 -4.27 -10.75 -0.52
C ARG A 29 -2.93 -10.11 -0.18
N VAL A 30 -1.96 -10.91 0.21
CA VAL A 30 -0.59 -10.43 0.48
C VAL A 30 0.13 -10.22 -0.86
N SER A 31 0.85 -9.09 -1.00
CA SER A 31 1.67 -8.81 -2.17
C SER A 31 2.83 -9.80 -2.30
N GLU A 32 3.30 -10.07 -3.54
CA GLU A 32 4.44 -10.94 -3.80
C GLU A 32 5.76 -10.41 -3.21
N ASP A 33 5.94 -9.09 -3.18
CA ASP A 33 7.07 -8.43 -2.53
C ASP A 33 6.57 -7.30 -1.62
N PRO A 34 6.07 -7.67 -0.42
CA PRO A 34 5.43 -6.74 0.49
C PRO A 34 6.45 -5.87 1.22
N LEU A 35 7.68 -6.36 1.42
CA LEU A 35 8.71 -5.65 2.18
C LEU A 35 9.24 -4.42 1.45
N THR A 36 9.43 -4.51 0.13
CA THR A 36 9.98 -3.38 -0.63
C THR A 36 8.90 -2.54 -1.34
N ALA A 37 7.62 -2.90 -1.19
CA ALA A 37 6.50 -2.23 -1.86
C ALA A 37 6.48 -0.71 -1.67
N VAL A 38 6.76 -0.24 -0.45
CA VAL A 38 6.84 1.21 -0.15
C VAL A 38 7.99 1.86 -0.90
N ALA A 39 9.21 1.32 -0.77
CA ALA A 39 10.39 1.87 -1.44
C ALA A 39 10.24 1.89 -2.98
N ARG A 40 9.70 0.81 -3.57
CA ARG A 40 9.42 0.75 -5.01
C ARG A 40 8.37 1.78 -5.42
N GLY A 41 7.28 1.89 -4.66
CA GLY A 41 6.23 2.88 -4.89
C GLY A 41 6.77 4.31 -4.84
N THR A 42 7.64 4.60 -3.88
CA THR A 42 8.35 5.89 -3.80
C THR A 42 9.24 6.11 -5.03
N GLY A 43 9.97 5.10 -5.51
CA GLY A 43 10.74 5.20 -6.75
C GLY A 43 9.88 5.60 -7.96
N VAL A 44 8.75 4.89 -8.15
CA VAL A 44 7.78 5.20 -9.22
C VAL A 44 7.19 6.60 -9.08
N PHE A 45 6.94 7.05 -7.85
CA PHE A 45 6.48 8.41 -7.58
C PHE A 45 7.53 9.44 -8.04
N LEU A 46 8.80 9.22 -7.69
CA LEU A 46 9.90 10.12 -8.04
C LEU A 46 10.15 10.19 -9.55
N GLU A 47 9.88 9.12 -10.30
CA GLU A 47 9.93 9.13 -11.77
C GLU A 47 8.84 10.00 -12.42
N LYS A 48 7.77 10.31 -11.69
CA LYS A 48 6.59 11.07 -12.15
C LYS A 48 6.34 12.31 -11.29
N LEU A 49 7.43 12.90 -10.79
CA LEU A 49 7.41 13.98 -9.80
C LEU A 49 6.71 15.23 -10.34
N ASP A 50 6.80 15.49 -11.64
CA ASP A 50 6.06 16.53 -12.35
C ASP A 50 4.54 16.37 -12.21
N ILE A 51 4.04 15.14 -12.34
CA ILE A 51 2.61 14.79 -12.21
C ILE A 51 2.17 14.86 -10.74
N PHE A 52 2.99 14.36 -9.83
CA PHE A 52 2.60 14.18 -8.43
C PHE A 52 3.08 15.26 -7.46
N SER A 53 3.80 16.28 -7.93
CA SER A 53 4.33 17.38 -7.11
C SER A 53 3.30 18.00 -6.18
N ARG A 54 2.04 18.12 -6.63
CA ARG A 54 0.91 18.65 -5.84
C ARG A 54 0.60 17.85 -4.56
N VAL A 55 0.91 16.56 -4.54
CA VAL A 55 0.69 15.69 -3.35
C VAL A 55 1.70 15.99 -2.25
N LEU A 56 2.88 16.52 -2.61
CA LEU A 56 3.91 16.94 -1.65
C LEU A 56 3.73 18.38 -1.17
N SER A 57 2.95 19.18 -1.90
CA SER A 57 2.58 20.52 -1.48
C SER A 57 1.70 20.41 -0.23
N SER A 58 2.25 20.82 0.91
CA SER A 58 1.47 20.94 2.14
C SER A 58 0.64 22.22 2.05
N ASP A 59 -0.66 22.10 1.84
CA ASP A 59 -1.58 23.19 2.16
C ASP A 59 -1.75 23.19 3.68
N ASP A 60 -0.78 23.78 4.37
CA ASP A 60 -0.85 24.10 5.80
C ASP A 60 -1.68 25.39 5.93
N GLU A 61 -3.00 25.28 5.67
CA GLU A 61 -3.96 26.33 6.05
C GLU A 61 -4.41 26.06 7.49
N GLY A 62 -3.80 26.80 8.42
CA GLY A 62 -4.36 27.02 9.76
C GLY A 62 -5.58 27.93 9.73
#